data_AF-A0A349B3W7-F1
#
_entry.id   AF-A0A349B3W7-F1
#
_cell.length_a   1.000
_cell.length_b   1.000
_cell.length_c   1.000
_cell.angle_alpha   90.00
_cell.angle_beta   90.00
_cell.angle_gamma   90.00
#
_symmetry.space_group_name_H-M   'P 1'
#
loop_
_entity.id
_entity.type
_entity.pdbx_description
1 polymer ?
#
loop_
_entity_poly.entity_id
_entity_poly.type
_entity_poly.pdbx_seq_one_letter_code
_entity_poly.pdbx_strand_id
1 'polypeptide(L)' 'DLLVLAGNVALEDMGFETFGFAFGREDIWEPEEIFWGPEDTWLGDERYADDGPLDFGDEPFGAVTMGLIYVNPEGP' A
#
# COMPACT_ATOMS: atom_id res chain seq x y z
N ASP A 1 15.00 -7.18 0.15
CA ASP A 1 14.79 -8.30 1.12
C ASP A 1 14.81 -7.94 2.59
N LEU A 2 15.79 -7.15 3.05
CA LEU A 2 15.99 -6.87 4.48
C LEU A 2 14.75 -6.35 5.22
N LEU A 3 14.00 -5.42 4.62
CA LEU A 3 12.83 -4.80 5.25
C LEU A 3 11.76 -5.82 5.64
N VAL A 4 11.44 -6.76 4.75
CA VAL A 4 10.42 -7.78 5.02
C VAL A 4 10.96 -8.90 5.93
N LEU A 5 12.26 -9.22 5.85
CA LEU A 5 12.88 -10.17 6.79
C LEU A 5 12.83 -9.66 8.22
N ALA A 6 13.09 -8.37 8.45
CA ALA A 6 13.01 -7.77 9.78
C ALA A 6 11.61 -7.92 10.40
N GLY A 7 10.55 -7.78 9.59
CA GLY A 7 9.17 -8.04 10.02
C GLY A 7 8.95 -9.52 10.39
N ASN A 8 9.41 -10.45 9.57
CA ASN A 8 9.31 -11.89 9.87
C ASN A 8 10.07 -12.26 11.16
N VAL A 9 11.29 -11.76 11.35
CA VAL A 9 12.07 -12.00 12.57
C VAL A 9 11.37 -11.41 13.79
N ALA A 10 10.76 -10.23 13.67
CA ALA A 10 9.98 -9.64 14.77
C ALA A 10 8.78 -10.53 15.15
N LEU A 11 8.08 -11.11 14.16
CA LEU A 11 6.99 -12.06 14.44
C LEU A 11 7.50 -13.29 15.19
N GLU A 12 8.60 -13.89 14.76
CA GLU A 12 9.20 -15.06 15.40
C GLU A 12 9.71 -14.77 16.81
N ASP A 13 10.38 -13.63 17.02
CA ASP A 13 10.86 -13.18 18.33
C ASP A 13 9.72 -12.97 19.33
N MET A 14 8.55 -12.54 18.85
CA MET A 14 7.33 -12.38 19.64
C MET A 14 6.52 -13.69 19.80
N GLY A 15 7.04 -14.82 19.33
CA GLY A 15 6.45 -16.14 19.52
C GLY A 15 5.42 -16.54 18.47
N PHE A 16 5.37 -15.88 17.32
CA PHE A 16 4.53 -16.26 16.18
C PHE A 16 5.37 -17.00 15.12
N GLU A 17 5.06 -18.28 14.88
CA GLU A 17 5.71 -19.08 13.83
C GLU A 17 5.29 -18.57 12.44
N THR A 18 6.25 -18.13 11.64
CA THR A 18 5.98 -17.68 10.27
C THR A 18 5.79 -18.88 9.33
N PHE A 19 5.04 -18.70 8.24
CA PHE A 19 4.81 -19.78 7.27
C PHE A 19 6.08 -20.14 6.47
N GLY A 20 7.02 -19.21 6.34
CA GLY A 20 8.25 -19.36 5.59
C GLY A 20 8.77 -18.02 5.05
N PHE A 21 9.99 -18.02 4.50
CA PHE A 21 10.62 -16.83 3.93
C PHE A 21 11.46 -17.18 2.70
N ALA A 22 11.49 -16.28 1.71
CA ALA A 22 12.34 -16.38 0.53
C ALA A 22 13.01 -15.03 0.22
N PHE A 23 14.30 -15.12 -0.10
CA PHE A 23 15.11 -14.04 -0.66
C PHE A 23 14.94 -13.96 -2.18
N GLY A 24 15.53 -12.92 -2.78
CA GLY A 24 15.58 -12.74 -4.24
C GLY A 24 14.99 -11.43 -4.74
N ARG A 25 14.64 -10.48 -3.85
CA ARG A 25 14.23 -9.14 -4.29
C ARG A 25 15.48 -8.33 -4.59
N GLU A 26 15.69 -8.04 -5.87
CA GLU A 26 16.74 -7.13 -6.33
C GLU A 26 16.38 -5.69 -5.92
N ASP A 27 17.37 -4.95 -5.44
CA ASP A 27 17.19 -3.53 -5.16
C ASP A 27 17.14 -2.74 -6.47
N ILE A 28 16.30 -1.70 -6.50
CA ILE A 28 16.23 -0.71 -7.58
C ILE A 28 16.84 0.60 -7.10
N TRP A 29 17.37 1.40 -8.03
CA TRP A 29 18.10 2.64 -7.72
C TRP A 29 17.31 3.91 -8.03
N GLU A 30 16.15 3.76 -8.63
CA GLU A 30 15.20 4.82 -8.96
C GLU A 30 13.77 4.31 -8.74
N PRO A 31 12.82 5.20 -8.41
CA PRO A 31 11.43 4.81 -8.20
C PRO A 31 10.78 4.39 -9.52
N GLU A 32 9.82 3.47 -9.43
CA GLU A 32 8.92 3.17 -10.54
C GLU A 32 7.87 4.27 -10.68
N GLU A 33 7.60 4.67 -11.92
CA GLU A 33 6.53 5.63 -12.23
C GLU A 33 5.17 4.90 -12.17
N ILE A 34 4.50 5.04 -11.04
CA ILE A 34 3.18 4.45 -10.78
C ILE A 34 2.16 5.58 -10.63
N PHE A 35 1.02 5.46 -11.31
CA PHE A 35 -0.08 6.39 -11.15
C PHE A 35 -0.89 6.05 -9.89
N TRP A 36 -0.66 6.79 -8.80
CA TRP A 36 -1.26 6.54 -7.48
C TRP A 36 -2.65 7.13 -7.26
N GLY A 37 -3.12 7.94 -8.22
CA GLY A 37 -4.38 8.67 -8.13
C GLY A 37 -4.29 10.04 -8.79
N PRO A 38 -5.44 10.66 -9.11
CA PRO A 38 -5.51 11.98 -9.71
C PRO A 38 -5.23 13.13 -8.73
N GLU A 39 -5.17 12.85 -7.42
CA GLU A 39 -5.12 13.90 -6.40
C GLU A 39 -3.80 14.68 -6.41
N ASP A 40 -3.92 16.01 -6.40
CA ASP A 40 -2.80 16.94 -6.26
C ASP A 40 -2.49 17.31 -4.79
N THR A 41 -3.28 16.82 -3.83
CA THR A 41 -3.10 17.09 -2.39
C THR A 41 -2.98 15.81 -1.58
N TRP A 42 -2.07 15.81 -0.59
CA TRP A 42 -1.95 14.73 0.39
C TRP A 42 -3.26 14.60 1.17
N LEU A 43 -3.74 13.37 1.34
CA LEU A 43 -5.04 13.08 1.95
C LEU A 43 -6.24 13.66 1.18
N GLY A 44 -6.05 14.05 -0.09
CA GLY A 44 -7.12 14.48 -0.98
C GLY A 44 -8.09 13.35 -1.30
N ASP A 45 -9.30 13.76 -1.69
CA ASP A 45 -10.41 12.87 -1.97
C ASP A 45 -11.05 13.22 -3.33
N GLU A 46 -10.42 12.75 -4.41
CA GLU A 46 -10.88 12.99 -5.80
C GLU A 46 -11.06 11.69 -6.59
N ARG A 47 -11.02 10.54 -5.89
CA ARG A 47 -11.10 9.19 -6.46
C ARG A 47 -12.46 8.49 -6.30
N TYR A 48 -13.47 9.21 -5.81
CA TYR A 48 -14.86 8.76 -5.79
C TYR A 48 -15.66 9.49 -6.86
N ALA A 49 -16.50 8.76 -7.59
CA ALA A 49 -17.54 9.36 -8.42
C ALA A 49 -18.78 9.59 -7.56
N ASP A 50 -19.17 10.86 -7.38
CA ASP A 50 -20.47 11.36 -6.87
C ASP A 50 -21.35 10.30 -6.15
N ASP A 51 -21.10 10.09 -4.85
CA ASP A 51 -21.86 9.18 -3.95
C ASP A 51 -21.81 7.67 -4.27
N GLY A 52 -20.92 7.24 -5.17
CA GLY A 52 -20.73 5.85 -5.59
C GLY A 52 -19.53 5.13 -4.94
N PRO A 53 -19.35 3.81 -5.19
CA PRO A 53 -18.10 3.13 -4.86
C PRO A 53 -16.92 3.82 -5.56
N LEU A 54 -15.71 3.65 -5.04
CA LEU A 54 -14.46 4.10 -5.68
C LEU A 54 -14.55 3.90 -7.20
N ASP A 55 -14.34 4.98 -7.96
CA ASP A 55 -14.41 4.88 -9.42
C ASP A 55 -13.13 4.17 -9.90
N PHE A 56 -13.29 2.88 -10.20
CA PHE A 56 -12.18 1.98 -10.50
C PHE A 56 -11.64 2.15 -11.92
N GLY A 57 -12.20 3.04 -12.75
CA GLY A 57 -11.72 3.29 -14.12
C GLY A 57 -11.36 2.00 -14.88
N ASP A 58 -10.26 2.04 -15.64
CA ASP A 58 -9.64 0.86 -16.28
C ASP A 58 -8.52 0.21 -15.42
N GLU A 59 -8.03 0.90 -14.38
CA GLU A 59 -7.03 0.40 -13.42
C GLU A 59 -7.42 0.79 -11.98
N PRO A 60 -7.82 -0.17 -11.13
CA PRO A 60 -8.33 0.15 -9.79
C PRO A 60 -7.20 0.60 -8.85
N PHE A 61 -7.38 1.75 -8.20
CA PHE A 61 -6.48 2.21 -7.13
C PHE A 61 -6.51 1.27 -5.91
N GLY A 62 -5.36 1.11 -5.24
CA GLY A 62 -5.22 0.23 -4.08
C GLY A 62 -5.64 0.83 -2.72
N ALA A 63 -6.00 2.11 -2.67
CA ALA A 63 -6.32 2.83 -1.43
C ALA A 63 -7.48 3.83 -1.62
N VAL A 64 -8.19 4.14 -0.54
CA VAL A 64 -9.34 5.06 -0.51
C VAL A 64 -8.98 6.55 -0.46
N THR A 65 -7.71 6.87 -0.22
CA THR A 65 -7.22 8.24 -0.02
C THR A 65 -5.79 8.32 -0.51
N MET A 66 -5.40 9.44 -1.13
CA MET A 66 -4.03 9.65 -1.58
C MET A 66 -3.03 9.60 -0.43
N GLY A 67 -2.01 8.77 -0.57
CA GLY A 67 -0.92 8.60 0.40
C GLY A 67 -1.18 7.61 1.53
N LEU A 68 -2.34 6.97 1.58
CA LEU A 68 -2.62 5.89 2.54
C LEU A 68 -2.37 4.52 1.92
N ILE A 69 -2.06 3.52 2.76
CA ILE A 69 -1.84 2.13 2.31
C ILE A 69 -3.14 1.45 1.90
N TYR A 70 -4.23 1.68 2.65
CA TYR A 70 -5.56 1.12 2.35
C TYR A 70 -6.67 2.12 2.66
N VAL A 71 -6.90 2.39 3.95
CA VAL A 71 -8.03 3.19 4.45
C VAL A 71 -7.60 4.26 5.44
N ASN A 72 -8.45 5.28 5.62
CA ASN A 72 -8.32 6.23 6.72
C ASN A 72 -8.63 5.50 8.06
N PRO A 73 -7.68 5.47 9.02
CA PRO A 73 -7.89 4.80 10.30
C PRO A 73 -8.98 5.44 11.18
N GLU A 74 -9.38 6.69 10.90
CA GLU A 74 -10.46 7.39 11.61
C GLU A 74 -11.86 7.04 11.05
N GLY A 75 -11.92 6.23 9.99
CA GLY A 75 -13.12 5.97 9.21
C GLY A 75 -13.20 6.85 7.96
N PRO A 76 -14.22 6.65 7.11
CA PRO A 76 -14.56 7.56 6.03
C PRO A 76 -14.89 8.96 6.56
#